data_AF-A0A4Y8CMF5-F1
#
_entry.id   AF-A0A4Y8CMF5-F1
#
_cell.length_a   1.000
_cell.length_b   1.000
_cell.length_c   1.000
_cell.angle_alpha   90.00
_cell.angle_beta   90.00
_cell.angle_gamma   90.00
#
_symmetry.space_group_name_H-M   'P 1'
#
loop_
_entity.id
_entity.type
_entity.pdbx_description
1 polymer ?
#
loop_
_entity_poly.entity_id
_entity_poly.type
_entity_poly.pdbx_seq_one_letter_code
_entity_poly.pdbx_strand_id
1 'polypeptide(L)' 'MTKTEFLEELKEAMHRDEELNEDMLLDNIDEWDSLAFVSVMVLYKNLFALKITAEDLKNCQKVSDLIDLAKLD' A
#
# COMPACT_ATOMS: atom_id res chain seq x y z
N MET A 1 -1.36 5.69 -13.61
CA MET A 1 -1.95 6.42 -12.47
C MET A 1 -0.90 7.32 -11.88
N THR A 2 -1.31 8.41 -11.25
CA THR A 2 -0.43 9.28 -10.47
C THR A 2 -0.23 8.71 -9.07
N LYS A 3 0.81 9.18 -8.37
CA LYS A 3 1.07 8.83 -6.97
C LYS A 3 -0.12 9.15 -6.05
N THR A 4 -0.78 10.29 -6.26
CA THR A 4 -1.95 10.69 -5.46
C THR A 4 -3.11 9.73 -5.64
N GLU A 5 -3.44 9.35 -6.88
CA GLU A 5 -4.49 8.35 -7.15
C GLU A 5 -4.16 7.00 -6.49
N PHE A 6 -2.88 6.58 -6.52
CA PHE A 6 -2.48 5.34 -5.86
C PHE A 6 -2.62 5.40 -4.33
N LEU A 7 -2.28 6.53 -3.71
CA LEU A 7 -2.46 6.72 -2.28
C LEU A 7 -3.93 6.68 -1.87
N GLU A 8 -4.85 7.20 -2.69
CA GLU A 8 -6.29 7.06 -2.42
C GLU A 8 -6.76 5.61 -2.51
N GLU A 9 -6.39 4.89 -3.56
CA GLU A 9 -6.73 3.47 -3.71
C GLU A 9 -6.14 2.61 -2.57
N LEU A 10 -4.92 2.93 -2.14
CA LEU A 10 -4.26 2.28 -1.02
C LEU A 10 -5.00 2.55 0.30
N LYS A 11 -5.43 3.81 0.51
CA LYS A 11 -6.25 4.20 1.66
C LYS A 11 -7.55 3.41 1.71
N GLU A 12 -8.24 3.29 0.58
CA GLU A 12 -9.47 2.52 0.47
C GLU A 12 -9.24 1.02 0.71
N ALA A 13 -8.17 0.45 0.16
CA ALA A 13 -7.80 -0.95 0.38
C ALA A 13 -7.46 -1.25 1.85
N MET A 14 -6.88 -0.29 2.57
CA MET A 14 -6.60 -0.37 3.99
C MET A 14 -7.83 -0.08 4.86
N HIS A 15 -8.97 0.28 4.27
CA HIS A 15 -10.16 0.73 5.00
C HIS A 15 -9.88 1.88 5.98
N ARG A 16 -8.98 2.77 5.58
CA ARG A 16 -8.55 3.92 6.38
C ARG A 16 -9.35 5.16 6.00
N ASP A 17 -9.73 5.96 6.98
CA ASP A 17 -10.41 7.24 6.73
C ASP A 17 -9.42 8.37 6.44
N GLU A 18 -8.33 8.41 7.21
CA GLU A 18 -7.26 9.42 7.16
C GLU A 18 -6.34 9.27 5.95
N GLU A 19 -5.80 10.39 5.46
CA GLU A 19 -4.88 10.40 4.32
C GLU A 19 -3.56 9.66 4.62
N LEU A 20 -2.96 9.11 3.56
CA LEU A 20 -1.63 8.52 3.60
C LEU A 20 -0.60 9.52 3.08
N ASN A 21 0.52 9.62 3.78
CA ASN A 21 1.69 10.38 3.35
C ASN A 21 2.88 9.42 3.19
N GLU A 22 3.71 9.64 2.17
CA GLU A 22 4.89 8.81 1.87
C GLU A 22 5.86 8.64 3.04
N ASP A 23 5.94 9.63 3.93
CA ASP A 23 6.82 9.62 5.10
C ASP A 23 6.26 8.84 6.30
N MET A 24 5.00 8.41 6.24
CA MET A 24 4.37 7.65 7.32
C MET A 24 4.99 6.26 7.45
N LEU A 25 5.33 5.88 8.68
CA LEU A 25 5.72 4.52 9.02
C LEU A 25 4.48 3.64 9.01
N LEU A 26 4.54 2.52 8.28
CA LEU A 26 3.43 1.57 8.19
C LEU A 26 3.10 0.95 9.55
N ASP A 27 4.13 0.69 10.37
CA ASP A 27 3.98 0.17 11.74
C ASP A 27 3.22 1.13 12.69
N ASN A 28 3.10 2.41 12.34
CA ASN A 28 2.33 3.38 13.11
C ASN A 28 0.88 3.50 12.63
N ILE A 29 0.49 2.79 11.56
CA ILE A 29 -0.85 2.81 11.02
C ILE A 29 -1.60 1.61 11.61
N ASP A 30 -2.59 1.88 12.46
CA ASP A 30 -3.37 0.82 13.12
C ASP A 30 -4.08 -0.10 12.11
N GLU A 31 -4.46 0.44 10.94
CA GLU A 31 -5.05 -0.32 9.85
C GLU A 31 -4.05 -1.18 9.06
N TRP A 32 -2.74 -1.04 9.28
CA TRP A 32 -1.72 -1.85 8.61
C TRP A 32 -1.60 -3.25 9.25
N ASP A 33 -2.61 -4.07 9.01
CA ASP A 33 -2.74 -5.41 9.58
C ASP A 33 -2.77 -6.52 8.52
N SER A 34 -3.01 -7.76 8.95
CA SER A 34 -3.08 -8.91 8.05
C SER A 34 -4.21 -8.83 7.02
N LEU A 35 -5.31 -8.11 7.32
CA LEU A 35 -6.41 -7.92 6.39
C LEU A 35 -6.04 -6.89 5.32
N ALA A 36 -5.45 -5.76 5.74
CA ALA A 36 -4.92 -4.76 4.82
C ALA A 36 -3.90 -5.37 3.86
N PHE A 37 -3.04 -6.28 4.33
CA PHE A 37 -2.07 -6.95 3.46
C PHE A 37 -2.77 -7.71 2.33
N VAL A 38 -3.87 -8.42 2.63
CA VAL A 38 -4.63 -9.14 1.62
C VAL A 38 -5.26 -8.17 0.60
N SER A 39 -5.89 -7.10 1.08
CA SER A 39 -6.47 -6.07 0.22
C SER A 39 -5.43 -5.42 -0.68
N VAL A 40 -4.26 -5.07 -0.13
CA VAL A 40 -3.15 -4.47 -0.88
C VAL A 40 -2.56 -5.45 -1.89
N MET A 41 -2.37 -6.72 -1.54
CA MET A 41 -1.93 -7.75 -2.51
C MET A 41 -2.90 -7.88 -3.69
N VAL A 42 -4.21 -7.82 -3.44
CA VAL A 42 -5.24 -7.83 -4.50
C VAL A 42 -5.20 -6.55 -5.32
N LEU A 43 -5.05 -5.39 -4.67
CA LEU A 43 -4.94 -4.08 -5.32
C LEU A 43 -3.80 -4.07 -6.35
N TYR A 44 -2.60 -4.49 -5.96
CA TYR A 44 -1.44 -4.53 -6.85
C TYR A 44 -1.62 -5.47 -8.03
N LYS A 45 -2.24 -6.62 -7.79
CA LYS A 45 -2.56 -7.57 -8.84
C LYS A 45 -3.55 -6.99 -9.85
N ASN A 46 -4.53 -6.21 -9.38
CA ASN A 46 -5.56 -5.63 -10.23
C ASN A 46 -5.05 -4.41 -11.00
N LEU A 47 -4.31 -3.51 -10.34
CA LEU A 47 -3.84 -2.26 -10.94
C LEU A 47 -2.60 -2.45 -11.82
N PHE A 48 -1.66 -3.31 -11.40
CA PHE A 48 -0.34 -3.42 -12.04
C PHE A 48 -0.04 -4.80 -12.61
N ALA A 49 -0.95 -5.78 -12.45
CA ALA A 49 -0.67 -7.19 -12.70
C ALA A 49 0.56 -7.72 -11.93
N LEU A 50 0.92 -7.05 -10.82
CA LEU A 50 2.03 -7.42 -9.96
C LEU A 50 1.56 -8.38 -8.87
N LYS A 51 2.30 -9.48 -8.69
CA LYS A 51 2.09 -10.40 -7.57
C LYS A 51 3.12 -10.06 -6.49
N ILE A 52 2.68 -9.28 -5.51
CA ILE A 52 3.41 -9.06 -4.26
C ILE A 52 2.99 -10.11 -3.23
N THR A 53 3.91 -10.46 -2.35
CA THR A 53 3.70 -11.41 -1.25
C THR A 53 3.55 -10.66 0.07
N ALA A 54 3.01 -11.34 1.08
CA ALA A 54 2.99 -10.78 2.44
C ALA A 54 4.40 -10.55 3.01
N GLU A 55 5.42 -11.26 2.52
CA GLU A 55 6.81 -11.02 2.93
C GLU A 55 7.35 -9.71 2.33
N ASP A 56 7.02 -9.43 1.07
CA ASP A 56 7.37 -8.14 0.44
C ASP A 56 6.76 -6.97 1.23
N LEU A 57 5.48 -7.09 1.62
CA LEU A 57 4.80 -6.09 2.43
C LEU A 57 5.39 -5.94 3.85
N LYS A 58 5.86 -7.03 4.47
CA LYS A 58 6.54 -6.98 5.78
C LYS A 58 7.91 -6.31 5.72
N ASN A 59 8.55 -6.32 4.56
CA ASN A 59 9.83 -5.67 4.35
C ASN A 59 9.68 -4.15 4.10
N CYS A 60 8.46 -3.68 3.80
CA CYS A 60 8.16 -2.26 3.71
C CYS A 60 8.09 -1.62 5.11
N GLN A 61 8.74 -0.47 5.27
CA GLN A 61 8.73 0.31 6.51
C GLN A 61 7.86 1.56 6.39
N LYS A 62 7.84 2.17 5.20
CA LYS A 62 7.12 3.41 4.93
C LYS A 62 6.14 3.27 3.78
N VAL A 63 5.19 4.19 3.72
CA VAL A 63 4.26 4.31 2.58
C VAL A 63 5.02 4.55 1.26
N SER A 64 6.16 5.25 1.29
CA SER A 64 7.06 5.37 0.12
C SER A 64 7.46 4.02 -0.46
N ASP A 65 7.71 3.01 0.37
CA ASP A 65 8.13 1.69 -0.09
C ASP A 65 7.01 0.99 -0.87
N LEU A 66 5.75 1.25 -0.50
CA LEU A 66 4.59 0.76 -1.25
C LEU A 66 4.50 1.48 -2.61
N ILE A 67 4.72 2.79 -2.65
CA ILE A 67 4.75 3.52 -3.93
C ILE A 67 5.85 2.97 -4.85
N ASP A 68 7.03 2.67 -4.30
CA ASP A 68 8.15 2.11 -5.04
C ASP A 68 7.87 0.69 -5.56
N LEU A 69 7.16 -0.14 -4.78
CA LEU A 69 6.73 -1.48 -5.21
C LEU A 69 5.79 -1.42 -6.42
N ALA A 70 4.96 -0.37 -6.51
CA ALA A 70 4.07 -0.16 -7.64
C ALA A 70 4.81 0.23 -8.93
N LYS A 71 6.12 0.55 -8.84
CA LYS A 71 6.97 1.00 -9.96
C LYS A 71 6.32 2.15 -10.74
N LEU A 72 5.73 3.09 -10.02
CA LEU A 72 5.14 4.29 -10.60
C LEU A 72 6.28 5.21 -11.05
N ASP A 73 6.43 5.40 -12.37
CA ASP A 73 7.35 6.36 -12.99
C ASP A 73 6.87 7.82 -12.80
#